data_AF-A0A161KGZ6-F1
#
_entry.id   AF-A0A161KGZ6-F1
#
_cell.length_a   1.000
_cell.length_b   1.000
_cell.length_c   1.000
_cell.angle_alpha   90.00
_cell.angle_beta   90.00
_cell.angle_gamma   90.00
#
_symmetry.space_group_name_H-M   'P 1'
#
loop_
_entity.id
_entity.type
_entity.pdbx_description
1 polymer ?
#
loop_
_entity_poly.entity_id
_entity_poly.type
_entity_poly.pdbx_seq_one_letter_code
_entity_poly.pdbx_strand_id
1 'polypeptide(L)' 'MAALKSPISVALHLITLVFVLYHTITWFNLTPKILVLYRGEDRIPQGLVAATFYAGWVVVSIIVTLLVLGV' A
#
# COMPACT_ATOMS: atom_id res chain seq x y z
N MET A 1 13.07 21.78 8.35
CA MET A 1 11.63 21.65 8.70
C MET A 1 10.75 22.80 8.19
N ALA A 2 11.24 24.05 8.08
CA ALA A 2 10.42 25.18 7.63
C ALA A 2 9.75 24.96 6.25
N ALA A 3 10.48 24.37 5.29
CA ALA A 3 9.94 24.07 3.97
C ALA A 3 8.72 23.12 3.99
N LEU A 4 8.75 22.07 4.82
CA LEU A 4 7.68 21.07 4.94
C LEU A 4 6.39 21.65 5.56
N LYS A 5 6.50 22.72 6.36
CA LYS A 5 5.37 23.39 7.00
C LYS A 5 4.69 24.42 6.10
N SER A 6 5.28 24.74 4.94
CA SER A 6 4.66 25.70 4.02
C SER A 6 3.37 25.14 3.44
N PRO A 7 2.31 25.96 3.23
CA PRO A 7 1.04 25.48 2.68
C PRO A 7 1.18 24.79 1.33
N ILE A 8 2.08 25.29 0.48
CA ILE A 8 2.38 24.71 -0.84
C ILE A 8 2.99 23.32 -0.68
N SER A 9 3.94 23.14 0.25
CA SER A 9 4.54 21.83 0.50
C SER A 9 3.49 20.84 1.01
N VAL A 10 2.63 21.23 1.95
CA VAL A 10 1.55 20.37 2.45
C VAL A 10 0.61 19.96 1.32
N ALA A 11 0.18 20.91 0.48
CA ALA A 11 -0.68 20.61 -0.67
C ALA A 11 -0.01 19.61 -1.64
N LEU A 12 1.28 19.80 -1.93
CA LEU A 12 2.05 18.87 -2.77
C LEU A 12 2.08 17.47 -2.16
N HIS A 13 2.35 17.32 -0.87
CA HIS A 13 2.38 16.01 -0.21
C HIS A 13 1.01 15.33 -0.20
N LEU A 14 -0.09 16.09 -0.05
CA LEU A 14 -1.44 15.54 -0.15
C LEU A 14 -1.75 15.04 -1.57
N ILE A 15 -1.37 15.79 -2.59
CA ILE A 15 -1.51 15.36 -3.99
C ILE A 15 -0.68 14.10 -4.23
N THR A 16 0.59 14.09 -3.80
CA THR A 16 1.47 12.92 -3.88
C THR A 16 0.86 11.72 -3.17
N LEU A 17 0.27 11.91 -1.98
CA LEU A 17 -0.39 10.84 -1.24
C LEU A 17 -1.54 10.22 -2.04
N VAL A 18 -2.38 11.05 -2.68
CA VAL A 18 -3.46 10.56 -3.56
C VAL A 18 -2.91 9.71 -4.71
N PHE A 19 -1.86 10.18 -5.40
CA PHE A 19 -1.25 9.42 -6.50
C PHE A 19 -0.60 8.12 -6.05
N VAL A 20 0.09 8.13 -4.90
CA VAL A 20 0.71 6.93 -4.33
C VAL A 20 -0.35 5.92 -3.90
N LEU A 21 -1.47 6.36 -3.31
CA LEU A 21 -2.60 5.49 -2.98
C LEU A 21 -3.23 4.89 -4.25
N TYR A 22 -3.46 5.72 -5.28
CA TYR A 22 -3.96 5.24 -6.58
C TYR A 22 -3.04 4.18 -7.19
N HIS A 23 -1.72 4.45 -7.23
CA HIS A 23 -0.72 3.50 -7.71
C HIS A 23 -0.73 2.20 -6.89
N THR A 24 -0.78 2.30 -5.56
CA THR A 24 -0.80 1.14 -4.66
C THR A 24 -2.02 0.26 -4.91
N ILE A 25 -3.22 0.85 -4.96
CA ILE A 25 -4.48 0.13 -5.18
C ILE A 25 -4.49 -0.56 -6.54
N THR A 26 -4.08 0.15 -7.59
CA THR A 26 -4.01 -0.41 -8.95
C THR A 26 -2.98 -1.54 -9.04
N TRP A 27 -1.81 -1.37 -8.43
CA TRP A 27 -0.76 -2.40 -8.39
C TRP A 27 -1.21 -3.67 -7.65
N PHE A 28 -1.83 -3.52 -6.47
CA PHE A 28 -2.33 -4.66 -5.68
C PHE A 28 -3.42 -5.43 -6.43
N ASN A 29 -4.30 -4.74 -7.17
CA ASN A 29 -5.34 -5.37 -7.97
C ASN A 29 -4.81 -5.98 -9.29
N LEU A 30 -3.66 -5.51 -9.78
CA LEU A 30 -2.99 -6.08 -10.95
C LEU A 30 -2.18 -7.32 -10.60
N THR A 31 -1.53 -7.33 -9.43
CA THR A 31 -0.64 -8.42 -9.00
C THR A 31 -1.25 -9.82 -9.11
N PRO A 32 -2.47 -10.11 -8.63
CA PRO A 32 -3.05 -11.47 -8.72
C PRO A 32 -3.44 -11.89 -10.14
N LYS A 33 -3.45 -10.96 -11.10
CA LYS A 33 -3.68 -11.28 -12.52
C LYS A 33 -2.43 -11.83 -13.19
N ILE A 34 -1.25 -11.41 -12.75
CA ILE A 34 0.05 -11.85 -13.28
C ILE A 34 0.72 -12.93 -12.42
N LEU A 35 0.46 -12.91 -11.10
CA LEU A 35 0.94 -13.91 -10.16
C LEU A 35 -0.15 -14.98 -9.94
N VAL A 36 -0.11 -16.01 -10.78
CA VAL A 36 -1.05 -17.14 -10.68
C VAL A 36 -0.49 -18.17 -9.71
N LEU A 37 -1.09 -18.25 -8.51
CA LEU A 37 -0.67 -19.20 -7.48
C LEU A 37 -1.60 -20.41 -7.42
N TYR A 38 -1.03 -21.57 -7.12
CA TYR A 38 -1.73 -22.83 -6.90
C TYR A 38 -1.40 -23.39 -5.52
N ARG A 39 -2.37 -24.08 -4.93
CA ARG A 39 -2.20 -24.91 -3.74
C ARG A 39 -2.57 -26.33 -4.12
N GLY A 40 -1.56 -27.13 -4.46
CA GLY A 40 -1.80 -28.42 -5.11
C GLY A 40 -2.36 -28.19 -6.52
N GLU A 41 -3.50 -28.82 -6.83
CA GLU A 41 -4.18 -28.65 -8.12
C GLU A 41 -5.14 -27.45 -8.14
N ASP A 42 -5.48 -26.90 -6.97
CA ASP A 42 -6.42 -25.80 -6.85
C ASP A 42 -5.74 -24.45 -7.06
N ARG A 43 -6.30 -23.63 -7.95
CA ARG A 43 -5.87 -22.25 -8.12
C ARG A 43 -6.29 -21.41 -6.91
N ILE A 44 -5.35 -20.68 -6.32
CA ILE A 44 -5.65 -19.73 -5.25
C ILE A 44 -6.51 -18.58 -5.81
N PRO A 45 -7.64 -18.23 -5.17
CA PRO A 45 -8.47 -17.12 -5.62
C PRO A 45 -7.69 -15.82 -5.68
N GLN A 46 -7.83 -15.07 -6.79
CA GLN A 46 -7.15 -13.78 -6.98
C GLN A 46 -7.45 -12.79 -5.85
N GLY A 47 -8.68 -12.80 -5.34
CA GLY A 47 -9.10 -11.95 -4.22
C GLY A 47 -8.31 -12.26 -2.94
N LEU A 48 -7.94 -13.51 -2.69
CA LEU A 48 -7.15 -13.88 -1.51
C LEU A 48 -5.70 -13.39 -1.63
N VAL A 49 -5.14 -13.46 -2.84
CA VAL A 49 -3.81 -12.91 -3.12
C VAL A 49 -3.81 -11.40 -2.93
N ALA A 50 -4.77 -10.67 -3.51
CA ALA A 50 -4.91 -9.22 -3.31
C ALA A 50 -5.09 -8.86 -1.83
N ALA A 51 -5.96 -9.57 -1.11
CA ALA A 51 -6.20 -9.34 0.31
C ALA A 51 -4.91 -9.49 1.15
N THR A 52 -4.02 -10.41 0.77
CA THR A 52 -2.72 -10.60 1.43
C THR A 52 -1.83 -9.36 1.25
N PHE A 53 -1.80 -8.75 0.06
CA PHE A 53 -1.05 -7.51 -0.17
C PHE A 53 -1.63 -6.33 0.62
N TYR A 54 -2.95 -6.16 0.64
CA TYR A 54 -3.59 -5.12 1.46
C TYR A 54 -3.33 -5.32 2.95
N ALA A 55 -3.44 -6.55 3.45
CA ALA A 55 -3.16 -6.87 4.85
C ALA A 55 -1.69 -6.59 5.21
N GLY A 56 -0.75 -7.04 4.37
CA GLY A 56 0.68 -6.76 4.56
C GLY A 56 0.98 -5.26 4.55
N TRP A 57 0.36 -4.50 3.64
CA TRP A 57 0.50 -3.05 3.58
C TRP A 57 0.00 -2.34 4.85
N VAL A 58 -1.15 -2.75 5.38
CA VAL A 58 -1.68 -2.21 6.64
C VAL A 58 -0.75 -2.55 7.80
N VAL A 59 -0.29 -3.80 7.91
CA VAL A 59 0.64 -4.24 8.96
C VAL A 59 1.95 -3.44 8.92
N VAL A 60 2.56 -3.31 7.74
CA VAL A 60 3.80 -2.53 7.58
C VAL A 60 3.57 -1.06 7.91
N SER A 61 2.44 -0.48 7.49
CA SER A 61 2.10 0.92 7.81
C SER A 61 1.94 1.15 9.32
N ILE A 62 1.33 0.21 10.04
CA ILE A 62 1.23 0.23 11.51
C ILE A 62 2.62 0.16 12.13
N ILE A 63 3.46 -0.80 11.71
CA ILE A 63 4.82 -0.96 12.23
C ILE A 63 5.63 0.33 12.03
N VAL A 64 5.61 0.91 10.83
CA VAL A 64 6.30 2.17 10.55
C VAL A 64 5.76 3.30 11.43
N THR A 65 4.43 3.37 11.61
CA THR A 65 3.80 4.37 12.47
C THR A 65 4.27 4.24 13.92
N LEU A 66 4.31 3.03 14.47
CA LEU A 66 4.80 2.77 15.83
C LEU A 66 6.26 3.18 15.99
N LEU A 67 7.12 2.78 15.03
CA LEU A 67 8.54 3.17 15.03
C LEU A 67 8.74 4.69 14.96
N VAL A 68 7.94 5.38 14.15
CA VAL A 68 7.99 6.85 14.03
C VAL A 68 7.49 7.55 15.29
N LEU A 69 6.48 6.99 15.96
CA LEU A 69 5.94 7.51 17.21
C LEU A 69 6.78 7.13 18.45
N GLY A 70 7.72 6.20 18.32
CA GLY A 70 8.58 5.74 19.40
C GLY A 70 7.88 4.84 20.42
N VAL A 71 6.84 4.11 19.97
CA VAL A 71 6.13 3.08 20.74
C VAL A 71 6.63 1.71 20.32
#